data_AF-A0A1N7G5R6-F1
#
_entry.id   AF-A0A1N7G5R6-F1
#
_cell.length_a   1.000
_cell.length_b   1.000
_cell.length_c   1.000
_cell.angle_alpha   90.00
_cell.angle_beta   90.00
_cell.angle_gamma   90.00
#
_symmetry.space_group_name_H-M   'P 1'
#
loop_
_entity.id
_entity.type
_entity.pdbx_description
1 polymer ?
#
loop_
_entity_poly.entity_id
_entity_poly.type
_entity_poly.pdbx_seq_one_letter_code
_entity_poly.pdbx_strand_id
1 'polypeptide(L)'
;MTDAPADHRARSLVWVLAGAGILLVLALVLAGAGSATDFAPFLAALLGGWGVGIAGVRAIALLRRGALLLHVLVAAAAIALAVVLARADAGPFGAVIAFAALPAAAWLTLTLLGRLLSLVRTTGEERHAPAWEADDERDGALVRVRAVRLHLATLIVLLIAATTVAGAATILLMIWLDRLDLLRGARVVILAVGLVVVLPVFLGFRALVRGRAVGHAIGFGRSELRIDGPGGTERFPYGDIDELRWREGTEYARLEVRSAGHRRTLLVGQARPAPGRTAELPSLSRRTVQHLEAAGLTPSRGGAVTIFRRRQP
;
A
#
# COMPACT_ATOMS: atom_id res chain seq x y z
N MET A 1 8.43 29.51 1.42
CA MET A 1 9.28 28.65 0.56
C MET A 1 8.86 27.20 0.73
N THR A 2 7.94 26.71 -0.10
CA THR A 2 7.39 25.34 0.04
C THR A 2 7.00 24.77 -1.34
N ASP A 3 8.01 24.48 -2.17
CA ASP A 3 7.85 23.69 -3.41
C ASP A 3 8.23 22.20 -3.24
N ALA A 4 8.51 21.77 -2.00
CA ALA A 4 9.02 20.44 -1.69
C ALA A 4 8.17 19.21 -2.09
N PRO A 5 6.81 19.23 -2.19
CA PRO A 5 6.06 17.99 -2.44
C PRO A 5 6.05 17.53 -3.90
N ALA A 6 6.22 18.44 -4.86
CA ALA A 6 6.25 18.11 -6.30
C ALA A 6 7.56 17.39 -6.68
N ASP A 7 8.69 17.90 -6.16
CA ASP A 7 10.02 17.37 -6.46
C ASP A 7 10.23 15.94 -5.98
N HIS A 8 9.64 15.54 -4.85
CA HIS A 8 9.80 14.18 -4.36
C HIS A 8 9.02 13.17 -5.21
N ARG A 9 7.82 13.55 -5.67
CA ARG A 9 6.99 12.71 -6.56
C ARG A 9 7.65 12.57 -7.94
N ALA A 10 8.17 13.67 -8.50
CA ALA A 10 8.90 13.66 -9.76
C ALA A 10 10.18 12.81 -9.66
N ARG A 11 10.99 12.98 -8.60
CA ARG A 11 12.18 12.15 -8.37
C ARG A 11 11.86 10.67 -8.24
N SER A 12 10.81 10.31 -7.49
CA SER A 12 10.40 8.91 -7.34
C SER A 12 9.91 8.31 -8.67
N LEU A 13 9.25 9.10 -9.53
CA LEU A 13 8.85 8.66 -10.87
C LEU A 13 10.08 8.36 -11.74
N VAL A 14 11.08 9.25 -11.74
CA VAL A 14 12.33 9.07 -12.49
C VAL A 14 13.05 7.79 -12.08
N TRP A 15 13.17 7.52 -10.77
CA TRP A 15 13.82 6.29 -10.28
C TRP A 15 13.07 5.02 -10.68
N VAL A 16 11.73 5.03 -10.64
CA VAL A 16 10.93 3.87 -11.07
C VAL A 16 11.08 3.64 -12.57
N LEU A 17 11.06 4.70 -13.40
CA LEU A 17 11.28 4.58 -14.84
C LEU A 17 12.69 4.09 -15.18
N ALA A 18 13.71 4.61 -14.49
CA ALA A 18 15.08 4.18 -14.67
C ALA A 18 15.24 2.69 -14.32
N GLY A 19 14.71 2.26 -13.17
CA GLY A 19 14.73 0.85 -12.77
C GLY A 19 13.98 -0.05 -13.75
N ALA A 20 12.82 0.38 -14.23
CA ALA A 20 12.05 -0.34 -15.25
C ALA A 20 12.84 -0.46 -16.57
N GLY A 21 13.45 0.64 -17.04
CA GLY A 21 14.27 0.66 -18.25
C GLY A 21 15.48 -0.26 -18.16
N ILE A 22 16.20 -0.25 -17.04
CA ILE A 22 17.35 -1.14 -16.79
C ILE A 22 16.92 -2.61 -16.88
N LEU A 23 15.79 -2.96 -16.26
CA LEU A 23 15.28 -4.34 -16.29
C LEU A 23 14.85 -4.76 -17.71
N LEU A 24 14.27 -3.86 -18.51
CA LEU A 24 13.89 -4.15 -19.89
C LEU A 24 15.12 -4.30 -20.80
N VAL A 25 16.14 -3.46 -20.62
CA VAL A 25 17.42 -3.60 -21.35
C VAL A 25 18.10 -4.91 -20.97
N LEU A 26 18.14 -5.25 -19.68
CA LEU A 26 18.67 -6.53 -19.21
C LEU A 26 17.89 -7.72 -19.82
N ALA A 27 16.57 -7.64 -19.87
CA ALA A 27 15.74 -8.67 -20.50
C ALA A 27 16.07 -8.85 -21.98
N LEU A 28 16.26 -7.76 -22.73
CA LEU A 28 16.65 -7.80 -24.14
C LEU A 28 18.05 -8.39 -24.35
N VAL A 29 19.03 -8.03 -23.51
CA VAL A 29 20.40 -8.57 -23.58
C VAL A 29 20.38 -10.07 -23.33
N LEU A 30 19.68 -10.51 -22.27
CA LEU A 30 19.57 -11.93 -21.93
C LEU A 30 18.80 -12.73 -22.99
N ALA A 31 17.71 -12.16 -23.52
CA ALA A 31 16.93 -12.78 -24.59
C ALA A 31 17.70 -12.86 -25.91
N GLY A 32 18.58 -11.91 -26.20
CA GLY A 32 19.45 -11.94 -27.38
C GLY A 32 20.60 -12.96 -27.27
N ALA A 33 21.03 -13.27 -26.04
CA ALA A 33 22.04 -14.30 -25.77
C ALA A 33 21.46 -15.72 -25.66
N GLY A 34 20.15 -15.86 -25.49
CA GLY A 34 19.45 -17.12 -25.30
C GLY A 34 18.04 -17.07 -25.88
N SER A 35 17.03 -17.43 -25.09
CA SER A 35 15.63 -17.28 -25.45
C SER A 35 14.93 -16.24 -24.58
N ALA A 36 13.98 -15.49 -25.16
CA ALA A 36 13.11 -14.60 -24.39
C ALA A 36 12.21 -15.34 -23.38
N THR A 37 11.99 -16.64 -23.59
CA THR A 37 11.18 -17.49 -22.70
C THR A 37 11.99 -18.07 -21.54
N ASP A 38 13.31 -17.89 -21.55
CA ASP A 38 14.14 -18.34 -20.44
C ASP A 38 13.78 -17.57 -19.17
N PHE A 39 13.95 -18.21 -18.02
CA PHE A 39 13.47 -17.68 -16.74
C PHE A 39 13.97 -16.27 -16.44
N ALA A 40 15.27 -16.00 -16.65
CA ALA A 40 15.87 -14.72 -16.34
C ALA A 40 15.37 -13.55 -17.24
N PRO A 41 15.40 -13.64 -18.59
CA PRO A 41 14.82 -12.60 -19.44
C PRO A 41 13.32 -12.43 -19.22
N PHE A 42 12.58 -13.53 -19.02
CA PHE A 42 11.15 -13.48 -18.70
C PHE A 42 10.88 -12.70 -17.40
N LEU A 43 11.59 -13.03 -16.31
CA LEU A 43 11.41 -12.36 -15.02
C LEU A 43 11.80 -10.89 -15.09
N ALA A 44 12.90 -10.56 -15.77
CA ALA A 44 13.34 -9.18 -15.96
C ALA A 44 12.31 -8.37 -16.77
N ALA A 45 11.74 -8.95 -17.84
CA ALA A 45 10.68 -8.32 -18.62
C ALA A 45 9.42 -8.07 -17.78
N LEU A 46 9.02 -9.05 -16.96
CA LEU A 46 7.84 -8.94 -16.09
C LEU A 46 7.99 -7.81 -15.05
N LEU A 47 9.14 -7.75 -14.38
CA LEU A 47 9.44 -6.73 -13.38
C LEU A 47 9.60 -5.34 -14.01
N GLY A 48 10.24 -5.26 -15.18
CA GLY A 48 10.37 -4.03 -15.97
C GLY A 48 9.00 -3.49 -16.38
N GLY A 49 8.15 -4.35 -16.93
CA GLY A 49 6.77 -4.02 -17.29
C GLY A 49 5.92 -3.56 -16.12
N TRP A 50 6.03 -4.22 -14.97
CA TRP A 50 5.36 -3.78 -13.74
C TRP A 50 5.80 -2.37 -13.32
N GLY A 51 7.11 -2.09 -13.38
CA GLY A 51 7.67 -0.76 -13.14
C GLY A 51 7.12 0.31 -14.09
N VAL A 52 6.99 0.00 -15.39
CA VAL A 52 6.36 0.87 -16.39
C VAL A 52 4.90 1.15 -16.02
N GLY A 53 4.13 0.14 -15.59
CA GLY A 53 2.77 0.30 -15.11
C GLY A 53 2.68 1.26 -13.91
N ILE A 54 3.53 1.09 -12.91
CA ILE A 54 3.59 1.99 -11.74
C ILE A 54 3.92 3.42 -12.16
N ALA A 55 4.92 3.60 -13.03
CA ALA A 55 5.31 4.90 -13.53
C ALA A 55 4.18 5.58 -14.32
N GLY A 56 3.49 4.84 -15.18
CA GLY A 56 2.35 5.35 -15.96
C GLY A 56 1.23 5.88 -15.06
N VAL A 57 0.82 5.10 -14.05
CA VAL A 57 -0.22 5.53 -13.10
C VAL A 57 0.21 6.78 -12.33
N ARG A 58 1.48 6.85 -11.90
CA ARG A 58 2.04 8.02 -11.20
C ARG A 58 2.07 9.26 -12.09
N ALA A 59 2.50 9.12 -13.35
CA ALA A 59 2.54 10.21 -14.32
C ALA A 59 1.12 10.73 -14.61
N ILE A 60 0.15 9.85 -14.82
CA ILE A 60 -1.26 10.22 -15.01
C ILE A 60 -1.79 10.98 -13.78
N ALA A 61 -1.39 10.59 -12.57
CA ALA A 61 -1.80 11.25 -11.33
C ALA A 61 -1.24 12.68 -11.16
N LEU A 62 -0.22 13.07 -11.93
CA LEU A 62 0.30 14.44 -11.95
C LEU A 62 -0.54 15.38 -12.84
N LEU A 63 -1.40 14.84 -13.70
CA LEU A 63 -2.22 15.62 -14.60
C LEU A 63 -3.47 16.18 -13.90
N ARG A 64 -3.71 17.48 -14.06
CA ARG A 64 -4.86 18.18 -13.45
C ARG A 64 -6.17 17.98 -14.19
N ARG A 65 -6.13 17.84 -15.52
CA ARG A 65 -7.30 17.68 -16.40
C ARG A 65 -7.09 16.50 -17.34
N GLY A 66 -8.16 15.80 -17.72
CA GLY A 66 -8.10 14.68 -18.68
C GLY A 66 -7.44 13.40 -18.16
N ALA A 67 -7.03 13.34 -16.88
CA ALA A 67 -6.33 12.20 -16.31
C ALA A 67 -7.11 10.88 -16.41
N LEU A 68 -8.45 10.91 -16.34
CA LEU A 68 -9.27 9.71 -16.50
C LEU A 68 -9.26 9.20 -17.95
N LEU A 69 -9.47 10.10 -18.92
CA LEU A 69 -9.45 9.76 -20.34
C LEU A 69 -8.10 9.20 -20.75
N LEU A 70 -7.00 9.85 -20.36
CA LEU A 70 -5.65 9.36 -20.63
C LEU A 70 -5.43 7.98 -19.99
N HIS A 71 -5.93 7.74 -18.78
CA HIS A 71 -5.80 6.44 -18.12
C HIS A 71 -6.51 5.34 -18.92
N VAL A 72 -7.74 5.61 -19.38
CA VAL A 72 -8.49 4.68 -20.23
C VAL A 72 -7.73 4.38 -21.52
N LEU A 73 -7.23 5.42 -22.20
CA LEU A 73 -6.49 5.28 -23.46
C LEU A 73 -5.18 4.49 -23.27
N VAL A 74 -4.39 4.81 -22.25
CA VAL A 74 -3.12 4.14 -21.96
C VAL A 74 -3.34 2.70 -21.52
N ALA A 75 -4.36 2.43 -20.70
CA ALA A 75 -4.73 1.06 -20.32
C ALA A 75 -5.17 0.25 -21.54
N ALA A 76 -6.03 0.80 -22.40
CA ALA A 76 -6.48 0.15 -23.63
C ALA A 76 -5.33 -0.10 -24.60
N ALA A 77 -4.43 0.86 -24.80
CA ALA A 77 -3.24 0.72 -25.63
C ALA A 77 -2.29 -0.36 -25.09
N ALA A 78 -2.07 -0.42 -23.77
CA ALA A 78 -1.24 -1.46 -23.16
C ALA A 78 -1.83 -2.86 -23.35
N ILE A 79 -3.16 -3.03 -23.21
CA ILE A 79 -3.84 -4.29 -23.51
C ILE A 79 -3.70 -4.64 -24.99
N ALA A 80 -3.97 -3.69 -25.89
CA ALA A 80 -3.88 -3.91 -27.33
C ALA A 80 -2.46 -4.32 -27.73
N LEU A 81 -1.44 -3.64 -27.20
CA LEU A 81 -0.04 -3.97 -27.42
C LEU A 81 0.29 -5.39 -26.94
N ALA A 82 -0.12 -5.76 -25.73
CA ALA A 82 0.10 -7.11 -25.20
C ALA A 82 -0.57 -8.17 -26.08
N VAL A 83 -1.80 -7.92 -26.54
CA VAL A 83 -2.56 -8.85 -27.39
C VAL A 83 -1.97 -8.99 -28.79
N VAL A 84 -1.57 -7.89 -29.42
CA VAL A 84 -0.96 -7.89 -30.75
C VAL A 84 0.38 -8.60 -30.72
N LEU A 85 1.25 -8.26 -29.78
CA LEU A 85 2.58 -8.87 -29.68
C LEU A 85 2.53 -10.33 -29.24
N ALA A 86 1.56 -10.73 -28.42
CA ALA A 86 1.37 -12.14 -28.08
C ALA A 86 0.91 -13.00 -29.28
N ARG A 87 0.41 -12.37 -30.35
CA ARG A 87 -0.02 -13.06 -31.59
C ARG A 87 0.94 -12.88 -32.76
N ALA A 88 1.81 -11.89 -32.69
CA ALA A 88 2.81 -11.64 -33.71
C ALA A 88 4.05 -12.50 -33.45
N ASP A 89 4.61 -13.10 -34.50
CA ASP A 89 5.93 -13.70 -34.42
C ASP A 89 7.00 -12.59 -34.50
N ALA A 90 7.16 -11.88 -33.39
CA ALA A 90 7.93 -10.63 -33.32
C ALA A 90 9.36 -10.85 -32.77
N GLY A 91 9.85 -12.10 -32.80
CA GLY A 91 11.17 -12.48 -32.33
C GLY A 91 11.41 -12.18 -30.84
N PRO A 92 12.68 -12.25 -30.38
CA PRO A 92 13.02 -12.06 -28.96
C PRO A 92 12.60 -10.70 -28.41
N PHE A 93 12.73 -9.64 -29.22
CA PHE A 93 12.34 -8.29 -28.84
C PHE A 93 10.82 -8.19 -28.62
N GLY A 94 10.02 -8.70 -29.55
CA GLY A 94 8.57 -8.71 -29.43
C GLY A 94 8.08 -9.52 -28.23
N ALA A 95 8.71 -10.66 -27.95
CA ALA A 95 8.42 -11.48 -26.78
C ALA A 95 8.70 -10.74 -25.47
N VAL A 96 9.86 -10.07 -25.35
CA VAL A 96 10.20 -9.26 -24.15
C VAL A 96 9.17 -8.15 -23.95
N ILE A 97 8.79 -7.43 -25.01
CA ILE A 97 7.77 -6.38 -24.90
C ILE A 97 6.40 -6.98 -24.55
N ALA A 98 6.02 -8.12 -25.12
CA ALA A 98 4.75 -8.78 -24.80
C ALA A 98 4.70 -9.15 -23.30
N PHE A 99 5.78 -9.74 -22.77
CA PHE A 99 5.88 -10.09 -21.35
C PHE A 99 5.88 -8.87 -20.44
N ALA A 100 6.46 -7.75 -20.86
CA ALA A 100 6.42 -6.49 -20.12
C ALA A 100 5.04 -5.79 -20.20
N ALA A 101 4.36 -5.88 -21.34
CA ALA A 101 3.07 -5.23 -21.57
C ALA A 101 1.97 -5.84 -20.70
N LEU A 102 2.02 -7.16 -20.43
CA LEU A 102 1.06 -7.86 -19.57
C LEU A 102 0.93 -7.25 -18.15
N PRO A 103 2.00 -7.18 -17.32
CA PRO A 103 1.92 -6.59 -15.98
C PRO A 103 1.68 -5.07 -16.03
N ALA A 104 2.18 -4.37 -17.05
CA ALA A 104 1.88 -2.94 -17.24
C ALA A 104 0.37 -2.71 -17.43
N ALA A 105 -0.25 -3.45 -18.36
CA ALA A 105 -1.68 -3.42 -18.63
C ALA A 105 -2.49 -3.83 -17.40
N ALA A 106 -2.09 -4.90 -16.70
CA ALA A 106 -2.75 -5.34 -15.47
C ALA A 106 -2.75 -4.26 -14.39
N TRP A 107 -1.62 -3.56 -14.19
CA TRP A 107 -1.53 -2.50 -13.18
C TRP A 107 -2.36 -1.26 -13.55
N LEU A 108 -2.30 -0.83 -14.82
CA LEU A 108 -3.09 0.29 -15.34
C LEU A 108 -4.60 -0.01 -15.23
N THR A 109 -5.02 -1.21 -15.63
CA THR A 109 -6.44 -1.59 -15.55
C THR A 109 -6.94 -1.73 -14.10
N LEU A 110 -6.15 -2.32 -13.20
CA LEU A 110 -6.54 -2.47 -11.79
C LEU A 110 -6.70 -1.10 -11.11
N THR A 111 -5.79 -0.17 -11.38
CA THR A 111 -5.86 1.18 -10.82
C THR A 111 -6.96 2.02 -11.47
N LEU A 112 -7.24 1.83 -12.76
CA LEU A 112 -8.42 2.40 -13.43
C LEU A 112 -9.71 1.87 -12.81
N LEU A 113 -9.83 0.56 -12.60
CA LEU A 113 -10.98 -0.05 -11.93
C LEU A 113 -11.16 0.54 -10.53
N GLY A 114 -10.08 0.69 -9.76
CA GLY A 114 -10.12 1.35 -8.45
C GLY A 114 -10.66 2.78 -8.52
N ARG A 115 -10.26 3.57 -9.52
CA ARG A 115 -10.80 4.91 -9.75
C ARG A 115 -12.29 4.87 -10.13
N LEU A 116 -12.70 3.99 -11.03
CA LEU A 116 -14.10 3.83 -11.42
C LEU A 116 -14.98 3.41 -10.23
N LEU A 117 -14.53 2.44 -9.43
CA LEU A 117 -15.22 2.02 -8.22
C LEU A 117 -15.32 3.15 -7.17
N SER A 118 -14.33 4.03 -7.12
CA SER A 118 -14.39 5.20 -6.23
C SER A 118 -15.45 6.22 -6.65
N LEU A 119 -15.74 6.34 -7.95
CA LEU A 119 -16.83 7.19 -8.46
C LEU A 119 -18.21 6.63 -8.08
N VAL A 120 -18.36 5.31 -8.07
CA VAL A 120 -19.62 4.63 -7.72
C VAL A 120 -19.85 4.60 -6.20
N ARG A 121 -18.78 4.50 -5.40
CA ARG A 121 -18.86 4.44 -3.93
C ARG A 121 -19.38 5.71 -3.25
N THR A 122 -19.53 6.81 -3.98
CA THR A 122 -20.11 8.07 -3.46
C THR A 122 -21.59 7.94 -3.07
N THR A 123 -22.27 6.84 -3.44
CA THR A 123 -23.68 6.60 -3.12
C THR A 123 -23.91 5.70 -1.88
N GLY A 124 -22.85 5.30 -1.17
CA GLY A 124 -22.98 4.50 0.06
C GLY A 124 -23.10 5.37 1.31
N GLU A 125 -23.82 4.87 2.33
CA GLU A 125 -23.94 5.42 3.70
C GLU A 125 -22.73 6.27 4.13
N GLU A 126 -22.96 7.56 4.42
CA GLU A 126 -21.89 8.50 4.79
C GLU A 126 -21.16 8.01 6.04
N ARG A 127 -19.90 7.60 5.86
CA ARG A 127 -19.02 7.24 6.98
C ARG A 127 -18.25 8.45 7.42
N HIS A 128 -18.29 8.70 8.72
CA HIS A 128 -17.69 9.88 9.32
C HIS A 128 -16.28 9.56 9.82
N ALA A 129 -15.34 10.49 9.59
CA ALA A 129 -14.03 10.45 10.20
C ALA A 129 -14.14 10.40 11.73
N PRO A 130 -13.28 9.67 12.44
CA PRO A 130 -13.13 9.85 13.88
C PRO A 130 -12.77 11.31 14.17
N ALA A 131 -13.49 11.93 15.09
CA ALA A 131 -13.27 13.32 15.49
C ALA A 131 -12.55 13.37 16.83
N TRP A 132 -11.84 14.48 17.06
CA TRP A 132 -11.34 14.79 18.39
C TRP A 132 -12.51 15.14 19.31
N GLU A 133 -12.56 14.47 20.44
CA GLU A 133 -13.46 14.75 21.55
C GLU A 133 -12.68 15.47 22.66
N ALA A 134 -13.35 16.35 23.41
CA ALA A 134 -12.75 16.94 24.59
C ALA A 134 -12.59 15.87 25.67
N ASP A 135 -11.41 15.82 26.30
CA ASP A 135 -11.17 15.00 27.49
C ASP A 135 -11.31 15.93 28.72
N ASP A 136 -12.55 16.18 29.12
CA ASP A 136 -12.90 17.14 30.18
C ASP A 136 -12.28 16.76 31.53
N GLU A 137 -12.13 15.46 31.81
CA GLU A 137 -11.51 14.98 33.04
C GLU A 137 -10.03 15.35 33.15
N ARG A 138 -9.33 15.50 32.01
CA ARG A 138 -7.86 15.60 31.99
C ARG A 138 -7.32 16.75 31.14
N ASP A 139 -8.17 17.74 30.84
CA ASP A 139 -7.87 18.94 30.05
C ASP A 139 -7.06 18.61 28.78
N GLY A 140 -7.60 17.70 27.97
CA GLY A 140 -6.92 17.13 26.81
C GLY A 140 -7.85 16.91 25.61
N ALA A 141 -7.32 16.22 24.60
CA ALA A 141 -8.08 15.79 23.43
C ALA A 141 -8.01 14.27 23.29
N LEU A 142 -9.16 13.63 23.04
CA LEU A 142 -9.30 12.19 22.89
C LEU A 142 -9.76 11.85 21.47
N VAL A 143 -9.26 10.76 20.90
CA VAL A 143 -9.85 10.17 19.69
C VAL A 143 -10.06 8.67 19.90
N ARG A 144 -11.28 8.19 19.64
CA ARG A 144 -11.62 6.77 19.71
C ARG A 144 -11.54 6.14 18.33
N VAL A 145 -10.67 5.14 18.18
CA VAL A 145 -10.45 4.43 16.92
C VAL A 145 -10.38 2.92 17.15
N ARG A 146 -10.72 2.13 16.13
CA ARG A 146 -10.35 0.72 16.12
C ARG A 146 -8.97 0.58 15.50
N ALA A 147 -8.08 -0.12 16.18
CA ALA A 147 -6.72 -0.33 15.74
C ALA A 147 -6.31 -1.79 15.93
N VAL A 148 -5.41 -2.25 15.08
CA VAL A 148 -4.71 -3.53 15.27
C VAL A 148 -3.35 -3.23 15.90
N ARG A 149 -3.10 -3.81 17.08
CA ARG A 149 -1.79 -3.77 17.73
C ARG A 149 -0.89 -4.81 17.07
N LEU A 150 -0.14 -4.39 16.07
CA LEU A 150 0.79 -5.22 15.32
C LEU A 150 2.10 -4.48 15.14
N HIS A 151 3.21 -5.17 15.42
CA HIS A 151 4.52 -4.66 15.02
C HIS A 151 4.64 -4.74 13.49
N LEU A 152 5.23 -3.72 12.86
CA LEU A 152 5.52 -3.73 11.43
C LEU A 152 6.30 -4.99 10.97
N ALA A 153 7.24 -5.48 11.78
CA ALA A 153 7.97 -6.72 11.48
C ALA A 153 7.02 -7.92 11.34
N THR A 154 6.05 -8.04 12.26
CA THR A 154 5.02 -9.09 12.19
C THR A 154 4.16 -8.96 10.94
N LEU A 155 3.79 -7.75 10.53
CA LEU A 155 3.04 -7.52 9.30
C LEU A 155 3.86 -7.94 8.06
N ILE A 156 5.15 -7.59 8.02
CA ILE A 156 6.06 -7.99 6.93
C ILE A 156 6.19 -9.51 6.87
N VAL A 157 6.43 -10.17 8.00
CA VAL A 157 6.51 -11.64 8.07
C VAL A 157 5.21 -12.28 7.59
N LEU A 158 4.06 -11.75 8.00
CA LEU A 158 2.76 -12.27 7.57
C LEU A 158 2.55 -12.10 6.05
N LEU A 159 2.98 -10.98 5.48
CA LEU A 159 2.91 -10.73 4.04
C LEU A 159 3.83 -11.68 3.26
N ILE A 160 5.06 -11.89 3.74
CA ILE A 160 6.00 -12.85 3.17
C ILE A 160 5.38 -14.26 3.23
N ALA A 161 4.90 -14.69 4.40
CA ALA A 161 4.29 -16.00 4.58
C ALA A 161 3.07 -16.20 3.65
N ALA A 162 2.16 -15.23 3.56
CA ALA A 162 1.01 -15.31 2.67
C ALA A 162 1.42 -15.42 1.20
N THR A 163 2.45 -14.67 0.79
CA THR A 163 2.98 -14.70 -0.58
C THR A 163 3.64 -16.05 -0.89
N THR A 164 4.44 -16.58 0.03
CA THR A 164 5.09 -17.90 -0.10
C THR A 164 4.04 -19.02 -0.19
N VAL A 165 3.02 -19.01 0.67
CA VAL A 165 1.94 -19.99 0.64
C VAL A 165 1.16 -19.92 -0.66
N ALA A 166 0.80 -18.70 -1.12
CA ALA A 166 0.12 -18.52 -2.40
C ALA A 166 0.97 -19.02 -3.58
N GLY A 167 2.28 -18.74 -3.56
CA GLY A 167 3.22 -19.23 -4.58
C GLY A 167 3.28 -20.76 -4.62
N ALA A 168 3.51 -21.40 -3.47
CA ALA A 168 3.56 -22.85 -3.36
C ALA A 168 2.24 -23.51 -3.77
N ALA A 169 1.10 -22.98 -3.31
CA ALA A 169 -0.22 -23.47 -3.68
C ALA A 169 -0.52 -23.29 -5.17
N THR A 170 -0.05 -22.20 -5.79
CA THR A 170 -0.17 -21.99 -7.24
C THR A 170 0.61 -23.06 -8.01
N ILE A 171 1.85 -23.36 -7.61
CA ILE A 171 2.67 -24.40 -8.24
C ILE A 171 1.97 -25.77 -8.12
N LEU A 172 1.51 -26.14 -6.93
CA LEU A 172 0.80 -27.40 -6.69
C LEU A 172 -0.48 -27.48 -7.52
N LEU A 173 -1.25 -26.38 -7.60
CA LEU A 173 -2.44 -26.30 -8.42
C LEU A 173 -2.12 -26.47 -9.90
N MET A 174 -1.04 -25.87 -10.40
CA MET A 174 -0.61 -26.05 -11.80
C MET A 174 -0.26 -27.49 -12.10
N ILE A 175 0.51 -28.15 -11.23
CA ILE A 175 0.84 -29.58 -11.36
C ILE A 175 -0.44 -30.43 -11.38
N TRP A 176 -1.42 -30.08 -10.55
CA TRP A 176 -2.68 -30.81 -10.49
C TRP A 176 -3.57 -30.58 -11.72
N LEU A 177 -3.67 -29.34 -12.22
CA LEU A 177 -4.44 -29.03 -13.43
C LEU A 177 -3.83 -29.65 -14.69
N ASP A 178 -2.49 -29.74 -14.74
CA ASP A 178 -1.75 -30.44 -15.81
C ASP A 178 -2.17 -31.91 -15.87
N ARG A 179 -2.20 -32.59 -14.71
CA ARG A 179 -2.65 -33.99 -14.61
C ARG A 179 -4.10 -34.24 -15.02
N LEU A 180 -4.95 -33.22 -15.01
CA LEU A 180 -6.36 -33.34 -15.37
C LEU A 180 -6.65 -32.92 -16.82
N ASP A 181 -5.62 -32.62 -17.61
CA ASP A 181 -5.74 -32.02 -18.95
C ASP A 181 -6.58 -30.74 -18.95
N LEU A 182 -6.69 -30.04 -17.81
CA LEU A 182 -7.50 -28.82 -17.65
C LEU A 182 -6.75 -27.54 -18.02
N LEU A 183 -5.47 -27.65 -18.38
CA LEU A 183 -4.66 -26.54 -18.89
C LEU A 183 -5.06 -26.05 -20.30
N ARG A 184 -6.14 -26.58 -20.88
CA ARG A 184 -6.61 -26.28 -22.26
C ARG A 184 -6.92 -24.80 -22.53
N GLY A 185 -6.94 -23.94 -21.52
CA GLY A 185 -7.04 -22.51 -21.74
C GLY A 185 -6.48 -21.67 -20.59
N ALA A 186 -5.69 -20.65 -20.93
CA ALA A 186 -5.14 -19.68 -19.98
C ALA A 186 -6.21 -19.03 -19.08
N ARG A 187 -7.45 -18.89 -19.58
CA ARG A 187 -8.59 -18.36 -18.80
C ARG A 187 -8.94 -19.26 -17.62
N VAL A 188 -8.95 -20.57 -17.81
CA VAL A 188 -9.26 -21.55 -16.74
C VAL A 188 -8.19 -21.51 -15.67
N VAL A 189 -6.92 -21.45 -16.08
CA VAL A 189 -5.76 -21.31 -15.18
C VAL A 189 -5.87 -20.04 -14.33
N ILE A 190 -6.12 -18.88 -14.97
CA ILE A 190 -6.24 -17.60 -14.26
C ILE A 190 -7.39 -17.63 -13.25
N LEU A 191 -8.56 -18.14 -13.66
CA LEU A 191 -9.72 -18.25 -12.77
C LEU A 191 -9.46 -19.22 -11.61
N ALA A 192 -8.84 -20.37 -11.87
CA ALA A 192 -8.52 -21.35 -10.84
C ALA A 192 -7.52 -20.78 -9.81
N VAL A 193 -6.42 -20.16 -10.26
CA VAL A 193 -5.44 -19.53 -9.36
C VAL A 193 -6.09 -18.41 -8.55
N GLY A 194 -6.85 -17.54 -9.20
CA GLY A 194 -7.55 -16.45 -8.54
C GLY A 194 -8.52 -16.93 -7.45
N LEU A 195 -9.37 -17.90 -7.79
CA LEU A 195 -10.45 -18.36 -6.91
C LEU A 195 -9.99 -19.33 -5.83
N VAL A 196 -9.07 -20.24 -6.14
CA VAL A 196 -8.67 -21.33 -5.24
C VAL A 196 -7.45 -20.95 -4.40
N VAL A 197 -6.60 -20.06 -4.90
CA VAL A 197 -5.35 -19.70 -4.20
C VAL A 197 -5.38 -18.27 -3.69
N VAL A 198 -5.50 -17.29 -4.58
CA VAL A 198 -5.36 -15.87 -4.21
C VAL A 198 -6.49 -15.43 -3.29
N LEU A 199 -7.74 -15.76 -3.63
CA LEU A 199 -8.89 -15.36 -2.83
C LEU A 199 -8.87 -15.95 -1.41
N PRO A 200 -8.64 -17.25 -1.18
CA PRO A 200 -8.60 -17.80 0.18
C PRO A 200 -7.43 -17.26 1.00
N VAL A 201 -6.25 -17.11 0.40
CA VAL A 201 -5.10 -16.51 1.10
C VAL A 201 -5.40 -15.07 1.49
N PHE A 202 -5.98 -14.27 0.58
CA PHE A 202 -6.36 -12.89 0.86
C PHE A 202 -7.44 -12.80 1.95
N LEU A 203 -8.47 -13.64 1.89
CA LEU A 203 -9.54 -13.67 2.89
C LEU A 203 -9.01 -14.12 4.25
N GLY A 204 -8.14 -15.14 4.28
CA GLY A 204 -7.47 -15.61 5.50
C GLY A 204 -6.60 -14.53 6.13
N PHE A 205 -5.74 -13.88 5.35
CA PHE A 205 -4.94 -12.74 5.80
C PHE A 205 -5.83 -11.62 6.36
N ARG A 206 -6.87 -11.23 5.62
CA ARG A 206 -7.80 -10.18 6.01
C ARG A 206 -8.56 -10.53 7.29
N ALA A 207 -9.04 -11.76 7.43
CA ALA A 207 -9.71 -12.24 8.63
C ALA A 207 -8.76 -12.24 9.84
N LEU A 208 -7.53 -12.71 9.63
CA LEU A 208 -6.49 -12.77 10.65
C LEU A 208 -6.09 -11.38 11.17
N VAL A 209 -5.94 -10.39 10.29
CA VAL A 209 -5.62 -9.00 10.67
C VAL A 209 -6.84 -8.31 11.30
N ARG A 210 -8.01 -8.42 10.67
CA ARG A 210 -9.23 -7.75 11.16
C ARG A 210 -9.81 -8.38 12.43
N GLY A 211 -9.59 -9.66 12.66
CA GLY A 211 -9.97 -10.34 13.90
C GLY A 211 -9.23 -9.79 15.12
N ARG A 212 -8.07 -9.16 14.91
CA ARG A 212 -7.28 -8.50 15.97
C ARG A 212 -7.61 -7.02 16.16
N ALA A 213 -8.60 -6.48 15.45
CA ALA A 213 -8.98 -5.08 15.55
C ALA A 213 -9.75 -4.81 16.84
N VAL A 214 -9.19 -4.02 17.75
CA VAL A 214 -9.84 -3.66 19.02
C VAL A 214 -9.98 -2.13 19.14
N GLY A 215 -10.99 -1.68 19.88
CA GLY A 215 -11.18 -0.27 20.21
C GLY A 215 -10.04 0.23 21.09
N HIS A 216 -9.49 1.39 20.73
CA HIS A 216 -8.49 2.12 21.49
C HIS A 216 -8.94 3.58 21.61
N ALA A 217 -8.67 4.19 22.76
CA ALA A 217 -8.81 5.62 22.95
C ALA A 217 -7.41 6.24 23.03
N ILE A 218 -7.12 7.18 22.16
CA ILE A 218 -5.83 7.86 22.10
C ILE A 218 -6.04 9.27 22.64
N GLY A 219 -5.48 9.54 23.82
CA GLY A 219 -5.61 10.81 24.51
C GLY A 219 -4.30 11.60 24.50
N PHE A 220 -4.35 12.87 24.12
CA PHE A 220 -3.25 13.81 24.30
C PHE A 220 -3.60 14.74 25.46
N GLY A 221 -2.91 14.58 26.59
CA GLY A 221 -3.00 15.49 27.73
C GLY A 221 -2.01 16.65 27.63
N ARG A 222 -1.83 17.38 28.74
CA ARG A 222 -0.85 18.46 28.85
C ARG A 222 0.61 17.99 28.77
N SER A 223 0.92 16.85 29.37
CA SER A 223 2.32 16.37 29.51
C SER A 223 2.53 14.93 29.06
N GLU A 224 1.48 14.22 28.67
CA GLU A 224 1.53 12.80 28.33
C GLU A 224 0.60 12.42 27.18
N LEU A 225 1.03 11.43 26.41
CA LEU A 225 0.20 10.68 25.47
C LEU A 225 -0.32 9.42 26.18
N ARG A 226 -1.61 9.19 26.08
CA ARG A 226 -2.31 8.04 26.65
C ARG A 226 -2.90 7.18 25.55
N ILE A 227 -2.76 5.88 25.70
CA ILE A 227 -3.36 4.89 24.83
C ILE A 227 -4.13 3.91 25.72
N ASP A 228 -5.45 4.07 25.74
CA ASP A 228 -6.36 3.16 26.43
C ASP A 228 -6.77 2.03 25.49
N GLY A 229 -6.66 0.80 25.95
CA GLY A 229 -7.06 -0.38 25.19
C GLY A 229 -7.54 -1.51 26.09
N PRO A 230 -7.89 -2.67 25.51
CA PRO A 230 -8.35 -3.85 26.27
C PRO A 230 -7.29 -4.40 27.25
N GLY A 231 -6.02 -4.08 27.04
CA GLY A 231 -4.91 -4.48 27.90
C GLY A 231 -4.53 -3.46 28.98
N GLY A 232 -5.35 -2.43 29.19
CA GLY A 232 -5.09 -1.35 30.13
C GLY A 232 -4.68 -0.03 29.46
N THR A 233 -4.35 0.94 30.30
CA THR A 233 -3.90 2.29 29.91
C THR A 233 -2.39 2.35 29.84
N GLU A 234 -1.84 2.63 28.66
CA GLU A 234 -0.43 2.92 28.49
C GLU A 234 -0.21 4.43 28.49
N ARG A 235 0.77 4.91 29.27
CA ARG A 235 1.11 6.33 29.37
C ARG A 235 2.52 6.56 28.87
N PHE A 236 2.68 7.58 28.04
CA PHE A 236 3.95 8.01 27.46
C PHE A 236 4.14 9.48 27.79
N PRO A 237 4.89 9.81 28.86
CA PRO A 237 5.25 11.19 29.18
C PRO A 237 5.98 11.80 27.98
N TYR A 238 5.63 13.03 27.60
CA TYR A 238 6.24 13.67 26.42
C TYR A 238 7.76 13.79 26.54
N GLY A 239 8.26 13.96 27.78
CA GLY A 239 9.69 13.96 28.11
C GLY A 239 10.44 12.69 27.68
N ASP A 240 9.77 11.54 27.73
CA ASP A 240 10.37 10.24 27.46
C ASP A 240 10.17 9.78 26.01
N ILE A 241 9.42 10.54 25.20
CA ILE A 241 9.18 10.21 23.79
C ILE A 241 10.41 10.60 22.97
N ASP A 242 10.97 9.63 22.27
CA ASP A 242 12.06 9.81 21.31
C ASP A 242 11.52 10.11 19.90
N GLU A 243 10.49 9.34 19.49
CA GLU A 243 9.84 9.48 18.20
C GLU A 243 8.34 9.18 18.32
N LEU A 244 7.52 10.09 17.79
CA LEU A 244 6.08 9.92 17.62
C LEU A 244 5.74 10.09 16.14
N ARG A 245 5.11 9.09 15.53
CA ARG A 245 4.69 9.11 14.13
C ARG A 245 3.19 9.03 14.04
N TRP A 246 2.61 10.09 13.49
CA TRP A 246 1.18 10.19 13.20
C TRP A 246 0.96 10.16 11.69
N ARG A 247 0.34 9.09 11.19
CA ARG A 247 -0.01 8.99 9.77
C ARG A 247 -1.53 9.07 9.61
N GLU A 248 -1.96 10.10 8.89
CA GLU A 248 -3.34 10.37 8.52
C GLU A 248 -3.75 9.51 7.29
N GLY A 249 -5.05 9.46 7.00
CA GLY A 249 -5.63 8.77 5.85
C GLY A 249 -6.18 7.37 6.17
N THR A 250 -6.66 6.65 5.17
CA THR A 250 -7.37 5.37 5.41
C THR A 250 -6.41 4.19 5.52
N GLU A 251 -5.92 3.61 4.41
CA GLU A 251 -5.26 2.28 4.43
C GLU A 251 -3.97 2.18 5.25
N TYR A 252 -3.24 3.29 5.41
CA TYR A 252 -1.98 3.32 6.15
C TYR A 252 -2.05 4.16 7.43
N ALA A 253 -3.24 4.56 7.89
CA ALA A 253 -3.33 5.29 9.14
C ALA A 253 -2.72 4.49 10.27
N ARG A 254 -1.76 5.11 10.95
CA ARG A 254 -1.06 4.49 12.06
C ARG A 254 -0.48 5.51 13.02
N LEU A 255 -0.42 5.09 14.27
CA LEU A 255 0.29 5.75 15.35
C LEU A 255 1.48 4.87 15.73
N GLU A 256 2.69 5.43 15.72
CA GLU A 256 3.86 4.79 16.33
C GLU A 256 4.43 5.70 17.40
N VAL A 257 4.72 5.15 18.57
CA VAL A 257 5.36 5.85 19.69
C VAL A 257 6.59 5.04 20.07
N ARG A 258 7.74 5.71 20.17
CA ARG A 258 8.99 5.17 20.71
C ARG A 258 9.40 6.01 21.91
N SER A 259 9.59 5.36 23.04
CA SER A 259 9.93 6.00 24.31
C SER A 259 10.78 5.04 25.15
N ALA A 260 11.96 5.48 25.61
CA ALA A 260 12.82 4.75 26.55
C ALA A 260 12.90 3.22 26.30
N GLY A 261 13.20 2.84 25.05
CA GLY A 261 13.32 1.43 24.62
C GLY A 261 11.99 0.70 24.33
N HIS A 262 10.85 1.30 24.66
CA HIS A 262 9.52 0.78 24.37
C HIS A 262 9.00 1.31 23.05
N ARG A 263 8.51 0.41 22.19
CA ARG A 263 7.85 0.77 20.94
C ARG A 263 6.41 0.30 20.94
N ARG A 264 5.50 1.22 20.64
CA ARG A 264 4.08 0.93 20.40
C ARG A 264 3.72 1.28 18.96
N THR A 265 2.98 0.39 18.31
CA THR A 265 2.46 0.59 16.96
C THR A 265 0.99 0.19 16.92
N LEU A 266 0.15 1.12 16.50
CA LEU A 266 -1.28 0.92 16.27
C LEU A 266 -1.59 1.15 14.79
N LEU A 267 -2.07 0.11 14.11
CA LEU A 267 -2.49 0.17 12.72
C LEU A 267 -4.01 0.38 12.65
N VAL A 268 -4.43 1.63 12.42
CA VAL A 268 -5.85 2.01 12.33
C VAL A 268 -6.40 1.65 10.96
N GLY A 269 -5.65 1.93 9.90
CA GLY A 269 -6.08 1.70 8.52
C GLY A 269 -6.38 0.26 8.14
N GLN A 270 -5.80 -0.68 8.88
CA GLN A 270 -5.97 -2.12 8.68
C GLN A 270 -7.06 -2.72 9.56
N ALA A 271 -7.57 -1.96 10.54
CA ALA A 271 -8.63 -2.39 11.41
C ALA A 271 -9.98 -2.37 10.68
N ARG A 272 -10.90 -3.25 11.12
CA ARG A 272 -12.31 -3.09 10.76
C ARG A 272 -12.82 -1.84 11.47
N PRO A 273 -13.29 -0.80 10.76
CA PRO A 273 -13.80 0.40 11.42
C PRO A 273 -15.09 0.08 12.19
N ALA A 274 -15.42 0.94 13.15
CA ALA A 274 -16.72 0.90 13.80
C ALA A 274 -17.84 1.19 12.77
N PRO A 275 -19.07 0.69 12.97
CA PRO A 275 -20.22 1.04 12.14
C PRO A 275 -20.35 2.57 11.99
N GLY A 276 -20.61 3.05 10.76
CA GLY A 276 -20.72 4.48 10.46
C GLY A 276 -19.41 5.29 10.51
N ARG A 277 -18.25 4.67 10.79
CA ARG A 277 -16.94 5.35 10.85
C ARG A 277 -15.99 4.86 9.76
N THR A 278 -15.04 5.71 9.40
CA THR A 278 -13.89 5.36 8.55
C THR A 278 -12.72 4.82 9.39
N ALA A 279 -11.80 4.10 8.74
CA ALA A 279 -10.58 3.58 9.37
C ALA A 279 -9.43 4.57 9.15
N GLU A 280 -9.59 5.81 9.63
CA GLU A 280 -8.59 6.86 9.47
C GLU A 280 -8.25 7.55 10.78
N LEU A 281 -7.13 8.27 10.80
CA LEU A 281 -6.76 9.13 11.91
C LEU A 281 -7.02 10.59 11.54
N PRO A 282 -7.66 11.39 12.42
CA PRO A 282 -7.84 12.81 12.17
C PRO A 282 -6.50 13.54 12.21
N SER A 283 -6.45 14.73 11.60
CA SER A 283 -5.29 15.62 11.74
C SER A 283 -5.09 16.01 13.20
N LEU A 284 -3.84 16.06 13.67
CA LEU A 284 -3.53 16.51 15.03
C LEU A 284 -4.00 17.95 15.25
N SER A 285 -4.56 18.22 16.43
CA SER A 285 -4.96 19.57 16.81
C SER A 285 -3.74 20.49 16.97
N ARG A 286 -3.88 21.79 16.69
CA ARG A 286 -2.79 22.76 16.88
C ARG A 286 -2.27 22.76 18.32
N ARG A 287 -3.18 22.62 19.30
CA ARG A 287 -2.85 22.54 20.73
C ARG A 287 -1.96 21.32 21.04
N THR A 288 -2.28 20.16 20.48
CA THR A 288 -1.47 18.94 20.63
C THR A 288 -0.07 19.12 20.05
N VAL A 289 0.04 19.73 18.87
CA VAL A 289 1.35 20.02 18.25
C VAL A 289 2.18 20.92 19.15
N GLN A 290 1.59 22.00 19.67
CA GLN A 290 2.27 22.94 20.58
C GLN A 290 2.76 22.27 21.86
N HIS A 291 1.97 21.37 22.46
CA HIS A 291 2.40 20.64 23.66
C HIS A 291 3.58 19.70 23.39
N LEU A 292 3.59 19.03 22.24
CA LEU A 292 4.71 18.17 21.83
C LEU A 292 5.98 18.99 21.57
N GLU A 293 5.84 20.14 20.88
CA GLU A 293 6.94 21.08 20.64
C GLU A 293 7.51 21.65 21.94
N ALA A 294 6.65 22.06 22.88
CA ALA A 294 7.04 22.56 24.19
C ALA A 294 7.81 21.50 25.01
N ALA A 295 7.55 20.21 24.78
CA ALA A 295 8.28 19.10 25.40
C ALA A 295 9.63 18.76 24.70
N GLY A 296 10.02 19.53 23.69
CA GLY A 296 11.29 19.37 22.96
C GLY A 296 11.21 18.46 21.72
N LEU A 297 10.01 18.09 21.27
CA LEU A 297 9.85 17.31 20.04
C LEU A 297 9.73 18.22 18.81
N THR A 298 10.55 17.96 17.81
CA THR A 298 10.52 18.73 16.56
C THR A 298 9.65 18.03 15.50
N PRO A 299 8.63 18.71 14.93
CA PRO A 299 7.82 18.12 13.87
C PRO A 299 8.54 18.15 12.53
N SER A 300 8.34 17.08 11.76
CA SER A 300 8.68 16.96 10.35
C SER A 300 7.44 16.42 9.62
N ARG A 301 6.89 17.23 8.71
CA ARG A 301 5.69 16.86 7.95
C ARG A 301 6.07 16.43 6.53
N GLY A 302 5.65 15.23 6.14
CA GLY A 302 5.84 14.68 4.80
C GLY A 302 4.55 14.06 4.28
N GLY A 303 3.84 14.76 3.41
CA GLY A 303 2.53 14.32 2.89
C GLY A 303 1.51 14.12 4.02
N ALA A 304 0.93 12.92 4.11
CA ALA A 304 -0.04 12.53 5.14
C ALA A 304 0.62 12.02 6.45
N VAL A 305 1.93 12.25 6.64
CA VAL A 305 2.67 11.78 7.82
C VAL A 305 3.27 12.98 8.54
N THR A 306 3.04 13.04 9.85
CA THR A 306 3.71 13.96 10.76
C THR A 306 4.56 13.14 11.72
N ILE A 307 5.87 13.41 11.73
CA ILE A 307 6.84 12.74 12.59
C ILE A 307 7.37 13.77 13.58
N PHE A 308 7.25 13.49 14.86
CA PHE A 308 7.84 14.25 15.95
C PHE A 308 9.08 13.51 16.44
N ARG A 309 10.22 14.18 16.48
CA ARG A 309 11.47 13.61 16.98
C ARG A 309 12.12 14.50 18.01
N ARG A 310 12.62 13.89 19.07
CA ARG A 310 13.50 14.56 20.02
C ARG A 310 14.83 14.79 19.33
N ARG A 311 15.32 16.03 19.31
CA ARG A 311 16.71 16.29 18.92
C ARG A 311 17.58 15.62 19.98
N GLN A 312 18.39 14.64 19.57
CA GLN A 312 19.47 14.20 20.43
C GLN A 312 20.44 15.39 20.58
N PRO A 313 20.89 15.70 21.80
CA PRO A 313 21.91 16.72 22.03
C PRO A 313 23.22 16.38 21.32
#